data_AF-F7RXN4-F1
#
_entry.id   AF-F7RXN4-F1
#
_cell.length_a   1.000
_cell.length_b   1.000
_cell.length_c   1.000
_cell.angle_alpha   90.00
_cell.angle_beta   90.00
_cell.angle_gamma   90.00
#
_symmetry.space_group_name_H-M   'P 1'
#
loop_
_entity.id
_entity.type
_entity.pdbx_description
1 polymer ?
#
loop_
_entity_poly.entity_id
_entity_poly.type
_entity_poly.pdbx_seq_one_letter_code
_entity_poly.pdbx_strand_id
1 'polypeptide(L)'
;MKQTLNHFSPKRLLLTGAVGLCMMAPAVAQEEKPSLAEQMQECAAISNAIERLVCFDDLVASLPRAGASRVEGAQRAAQAGARGQEQAAEAAQRGQETAASARAATRGAREAGRSGRDESLNERERAAQERIEAAERRAAEAEERLARQQAAQQRAAEEAARNQPPSEKTYITIEEAWQSARGLWRFRLDNGQEWHQTSSEAGVRYREGARYYIEPGRFGSYFLGSDDNNRRMRIHLVD
;
A
#
# COMPACT_ATOMS: atom_id res chain seq x y z
N MET A 1 -8.31 -19.42 38.44
CA MET A 1 -7.99 -20.72 39.06
C MET A 1 -9.19 -21.65 38.90
N LYS A 2 -9.08 -22.70 38.07
CA LYS A 2 -9.97 -23.88 38.06
C LYS A 2 -9.11 -25.12 37.80
N GLN A 3 -9.61 -26.29 38.18
CA GLN A 3 -8.78 -27.42 38.62
C GLN A 3 -8.22 -28.31 37.51
N THR A 4 -7.22 -29.10 37.89
CA THR A 4 -6.61 -30.19 37.14
C THR A 4 -7.50 -31.43 37.07
N LEU A 5 -7.13 -32.32 36.12
CA LEU A 5 -7.20 -33.79 36.12
C LEU A 5 -7.96 -34.38 34.92
N ASN A 6 -7.29 -35.29 34.22
CA ASN A 6 -7.77 -36.67 34.11
C ASN A 6 -6.63 -37.65 33.82
N HIS A 7 -6.75 -38.86 34.36
CA HIS A 7 -5.89 -40.01 34.07
C HIS A 7 -6.37 -40.73 32.80
N PHE A 8 -5.47 -41.40 32.08
CA PHE A 8 -5.70 -42.80 31.68
C PHE A 8 -4.40 -43.54 31.30
N SER A 9 -4.31 -44.81 31.71
CA SER A 9 -3.35 -45.86 31.32
C SER A 9 -4.22 -47.12 31.02
N PRO A 10 -3.75 -48.38 30.80
CA PRO A 10 -2.41 -48.98 30.75
C PRO A 10 -2.18 -49.83 29.45
N LYS A 11 -1.10 -50.62 29.26
CA LYS A 11 -0.91 -52.06 29.62
C LYS A 11 0.44 -52.58 29.03
N ARG A 12 1.22 -53.45 29.70
CA ARG A 12 1.35 -54.96 29.58
C ARG A 12 1.68 -55.48 28.15
N LEU A 13 2.46 -56.54 27.84
CA LEU A 13 3.24 -57.62 28.52
C LEU A 13 4.27 -58.20 27.46
N LEU A 14 5.17 -59.20 27.54
CA LEU A 14 5.61 -60.34 28.42
C LEU A 14 7.13 -60.16 28.78
N LEU A 15 8.09 -61.08 29.10
CA LEU A 15 8.40 -62.54 28.98
C LEU A 15 8.64 -63.06 27.53
N THR A 16 9.48 -64.06 27.19
CA THR A 16 10.30 -65.13 27.89
C THR A 16 11.75 -65.17 27.33
N GLY A 17 12.79 -65.85 27.86
CA GLY A 17 13.03 -67.30 28.12
C GLY A 17 13.68 -67.99 26.89
N ALA A 18 14.54 -69.04 26.94
CA ALA A 18 15.15 -69.85 28.01
C ALA A 18 16.45 -70.55 27.47
N VAL A 19 17.52 -70.80 28.26
CA VAL A 19 17.93 -72.06 28.97
C VAL A 19 18.34 -73.27 28.11
N GLY A 20 19.55 -73.82 28.38
CA GLY A 20 19.94 -75.24 28.16
C GLY A 20 20.76 -75.55 26.88
N LEU A 21 21.46 -76.69 26.77
CA LEU A 21 21.91 -77.69 27.77
C LEU A 21 23.09 -78.54 27.21
N CYS A 22 23.78 -79.26 28.11
CA CYS A 22 24.96 -80.14 27.93
C CYS A 22 25.08 -81.01 26.66
N MET A 23 26.34 -81.24 26.22
CA MET A 23 26.97 -82.54 25.93
C MET A 23 28.50 -82.33 26.05
N MET A 24 29.18 -82.95 27.03
CA MET A 24 29.88 -84.25 26.94
C MET A 24 31.10 -84.26 25.98
N ALA A 25 32.27 -84.54 26.55
CA ALA A 25 33.56 -84.63 25.84
C ALA A 25 34.05 -86.08 25.74
N PRO A 26 34.83 -86.42 24.69
CA PRO A 26 35.84 -87.47 24.75
C PRO A 26 37.22 -86.88 25.08
N ALA A 27 38.02 -87.59 25.87
CA ALA A 27 39.43 -87.25 26.04
C ALA A 27 40.19 -87.55 24.75
N VAL A 28 40.87 -86.55 24.18
CA VAL A 28 41.86 -86.78 23.12
C VAL A 28 43.16 -87.27 23.75
N ALA A 29 43.74 -88.32 23.18
CA ALA A 29 45.14 -88.64 23.46
C ALA A 29 46.00 -87.49 22.94
N GLN A 30 46.77 -86.84 23.82
CA GLN A 30 47.71 -85.81 23.38
C GLN A 30 48.94 -86.48 22.80
N GLU A 31 48.96 -86.57 21.48
CA GLU A 31 50.17 -86.76 20.68
C GLU A 31 51.12 -85.60 21.01
N GLU A 32 52.17 -85.89 21.80
CA GLU A 32 53.10 -84.89 22.33
C GLU A 32 54.07 -84.44 21.24
N LYS A 33 53.57 -83.55 20.37
CA LYS A 33 54.37 -82.92 19.31
C LYS A 33 55.49 -82.10 19.94
N PRO A 34 56.73 -82.14 19.40
CA PRO A 34 57.87 -81.43 19.96
C PRO A 34 57.54 -79.95 20.14
N SER A 35 58.07 -79.33 21.20
CA SER A 35 57.68 -77.96 21.52
C SER A 35 58.08 -76.99 20.40
N LEU A 36 57.37 -75.86 20.25
CA LEU A 36 57.73 -74.89 19.19
C LEU A 36 59.17 -74.37 19.33
N ALA A 37 59.67 -74.26 20.57
CA ALA A 37 61.06 -73.89 20.85
C ALA A 37 62.07 -74.97 20.41
N GLU A 38 61.65 -76.23 20.38
CA GLU A 38 62.45 -77.40 20.02
C GLU A 38 62.46 -77.61 18.51
N GLN A 39 61.32 -77.45 17.83
CA GLN A 39 61.26 -77.36 16.36
C GLN A 39 62.13 -76.20 15.83
N MET A 40 62.17 -75.07 16.54
CA MET A 40 63.09 -73.97 16.22
C MET A 40 64.57 -74.32 16.48
N GLN A 41 64.89 -75.20 17.44
CA GLN A 41 66.25 -75.69 17.67
C GLN A 41 66.68 -76.72 16.62
N GLU A 42 65.77 -77.58 16.16
CA GLU A 42 66.01 -78.50 15.03
C GLU A 42 66.35 -77.71 13.77
N CYS A 43 65.56 -76.70 13.38
CA CYS A 43 65.91 -75.82 12.27
C CYS A 43 67.25 -75.09 12.50
N ALA A 44 67.52 -74.61 13.73
CA ALA A 44 68.77 -73.91 14.04
C ALA A 44 70.03 -74.78 13.83
N ALA A 45 69.93 -76.09 14.11
CA ALA A 45 71.01 -77.06 13.97
C ALA A 45 71.40 -77.37 12.51
N ILE A 46 70.59 -76.97 11.52
CA ILE A 46 70.90 -77.17 10.10
C ILE A 46 72.08 -76.27 9.68
N SER A 47 73.18 -76.90 9.28
CA SER A 47 74.43 -76.24 8.87
C SER A 47 74.33 -75.51 7.52
N ASN A 48 73.44 -75.96 6.63
CA ASN A 48 73.20 -75.33 5.33
C ASN A 48 72.29 -74.11 5.50
N ALA A 49 72.81 -72.92 5.17
CA ALA A 49 72.12 -71.65 5.41
C ALA A 49 70.80 -71.49 4.63
N ILE A 50 70.66 -72.11 3.45
CA ILE A 50 69.45 -72.04 2.62
C ILE A 50 68.38 -72.99 3.19
N GLU A 51 68.78 -74.23 3.47
CA GLU A 51 67.93 -75.30 4.01
C GLU A 51 67.40 -74.94 5.41
N ARG A 52 68.24 -74.31 6.25
CA ARG A 52 67.82 -73.72 7.52
C ARG A 52 66.77 -72.63 7.36
N LEU A 53 66.93 -71.74 6.37
CA LEU A 53 65.99 -70.64 6.12
C LEU A 53 64.62 -71.20 5.72
N VAL A 54 64.59 -72.16 4.79
CA VAL A 54 63.36 -72.87 4.40
C VAL A 54 62.69 -73.54 5.60
N CYS A 55 63.45 -74.23 6.46
CA CYS A 55 62.92 -74.86 7.69
C CYS A 55 62.21 -73.84 8.61
N PHE A 56 62.79 -72.65 8.81
CA PHE A 56 62.15 -71.59 9.60
C PHE A 56 60.93 -70.97 8.90
N ASP A 57 60.99 -70.75 7.59
CA ASP A 57 59.88 -70.19 6.82
C ASP A 57 58.67 -71.15 6.78
N ASP A 58 58.88 -72.45 6.59
CA ASP A 58 57.85 -73.49 6.65
C ASP A 58 57.25 -73.61 8.07
N LEU A 59 58.10 -73.57 9.10
CA LEU A 59 57.65 -73.58 10.50
C LEU A 59 56.75 -72.36 10.79
N VAL A 60 57.14 -71.17 10.34
CA VAL A 60 56.33 -69.94 10.48
C VAL A 60 55.05 -70.00 9.63
N ALA A 61 55.08 -70.62 8.45
CA ALA A 61 53.91 -70.84 7.61
C ALA A 61 52.89 -71.80 8.23
N SER A 62 53.35 -72.77 9.04
CA SER A 62 52.49 -73.73 9.76
C SER A 62 51.70 -73.11 10.93
N LEU A 63 52.13 -71.95 11.45
CA LEU A 63 51.53 -71.33 12.63
C LEU A 63 50.15 -70.71 12.30
N PRO A 64 49.12 -70.93 13.15
CA PRO A 64 47.80 -70.36 12.94
C PRO A 64 47.85 -68.83 13.02
N ARG A 65 47.42 -68.13 11.96
CA ARG A 65 47.44 -66.65 11.84
C ARG A 65 46.39 -65.94 12.71
N ALA A 66 46.44 -66.16 14.03
CA ALA A 66 45.51 -65.61 15.03
C ALA A 66 45.45 -64.07 15.07
N GLY A 67 46.44 -63.36 14.48
CA GLY A 67 46.42 -61.91 14.33
C GLY A 67 45.58 -61.39 13.16
N ALA A 68 45.41 -62.15 12.08
CA ALA A 68 44.87 -61.64 10.81
C ALA A 68 43.44 -61.09 10.96
N SER A 69 42.50 -61.91 11.43
CA SER A 69 41.09 -61.51 11.55
C SER A 69 40.85 -60.41 12.59
N ARG A 70 41.78 -60.19 13.52
CA ARG A 70 41.73 -59.04 14.45
C ARG A 70 42.08 -57.73 13.73
N VAL A 71 43.10 -57.75 12.87
CA VAL A 71 43.47 -56.59 12.04
C VAL A 71 42.38 -56.27 11.03
N GLU A 72 41.85 -57.28 10.33
CA GLU A 72 40.73 -57.11 9.39
C GLU A 72 39.47 -56.56 10.08
N GLY A 73 39.14 -57.06 11.29
CA GLY A 73 38.02 -56.57 12.08
C GLY A 73 38.17 -55.11 12.47
N ALA A 74 39.36 -54.71 12.95
CA ALA A 74 39.66 -53.32 13.27
C ALA A 74 39.61 -52.39 12.04
N GLN A 75 40.13 -52.84 10.90
CA GLN A 75 40.06 -52.09 9.63
C GLN A 75 38.62 -51.90 9.15
N ARG A 76 37.78 -52.95 9.22
CA ARG A 76 36.35 -52.86 8.87
C ARG A 76 35.59 -51.90 9.80
N ALA A 77 35.89 -51.92 11.10
CA ALA A 77 35.31 -50.97 12.06
C ALA A 77 35.73 -49.52 11.78
N ALA A 78 37.02 -49.27 11.48
CA ALA A 78 37.51 -47.95 11.11
C ALA A 78 36.88 -47.42 9.80
N GLN A 79 36.74 -48.27 8.78
CA GLN A 79 36.07 -47.92 7.52
C GLN A 79 34.57 -47.63 7.71
N ALA A 80 33.88 -48.36 8.60
CA ALA A 80 32.50 -48.08 8.96
C ALA A 80 32.36 -46.74 9.70
N GLY A 81 33.29 -46.43 10.62
CA GLY A 81 33.36 -45.14 11.32
C GLY A 81 33.57 -43.96 10.36
N ALA A 82 34.53 -44.08 9.43
CA ALA A 82 34.80 -43.06 8.41
C ALA A 82 33.58 -42.80 7.51
N ARG A 83 32.92 -43.87 7.01
CA ARG A 83 31.69 -43.74 6.21
C ARG A 83 30.54 -43.10 7.00
N GLY A 84 30.42 -43.40 8.30
CA GLY A 84 29.43 -42.77 9.18
C GLY A 84 29.69 -41.27 9.38
N GLN A 85 30.97 -40.87 9.50
CA GLN A 85 31.37 -39.46 9.59
C GLN A 85 31.12 -38.71 8.26
N GLU A 86 31.45 -39.33 7.13
CA GLU A 86 31.22 -38.80 5.78
C GLU A 86 29.71 -38.60 5.52
N GLN A 87 28.88 -39.61 5.79
CA GLN A 87 27.42 -39.53 5.68
C GLN A 87 26.82 -38.47 6.62
N ALA A 88 27.36 -38.32 7.84
CA ALA A 88 26.93 -37.27 8.76
C ALA A 88 27.30 -35.86 8.28
N ALA A 89 28.49 -35.69 7.69
CA ALA A 89 28.92 -34.42 7.09
C ALA A 89 28.08 -34.06 5.85
N GLU A 90 27.83 -35.02 4.97
CA GLU A 90 27.00 -34.87 3.76
C GLU A 90 25.52 -34.59 4.13
N ALA A 91 24.99 -35.23 5.18
CA ALA A 91 23.68 -34.91 5.73
C ALA A 91 23.63 -33.49 6.35
N ALA A 92 24.68 -33.06 7.05
CA ALA A 92 24.78 -31.71 7.59
C ALA A 92 24.86 -30.64 6.48
N GLN A 93 25.61 -30.90 5.41
CA GLN A 93 25.68 -30.03 4.23
C GLN A 93 24.32 -29.90 3.55
N ARG A 94 23.65 -31.02 3.21
CA ARG A 94 22.28 -31.00 2.66
C ARG A 94 21.30 -30.26 3.57
N GLY A 95 21.43 -30.39 4.89
CA GLY A 95 20.65 -29.64 5.86
C GLY A 95 20.90 -28.12 5.79
N GLN A 96 22.16 -27.70 5.66
CA GLN A 96 22.54 -26.29 5.49
C GLN A 96 22.05 -25.71 4.16
N GLU A 97 22.19 -26.45 3.05
CA GLU A 97 21.70 -26.06 1.71
C GLU A 97 20.18 -25.92 1.66
N THR A 98 19.46 -26.87 2.27
CA THR A 98 17.99 -26.83 2.41
C THR A 98 17.57 -25.62 3.25
N ALA A 99 18.25 -25.35 4.37
CA ALA A 99 17.99 -24.18 5.21
C ALA A 99 18.32 -22.86 4.50
N ALA A 100 19.39 -22.80 3.70
CA ALA A 100 19.75 -21.64 2.89
C ALA A 100 18.70 -21.38 1.79
N SER A 101 18.25 -22.44 1.11
CA SER A 101 17.21 -22.38 0.08
C SER A 101 15.86 -21.89 0.66
N ALA A 102 15.46 -22.40 1.83
CA ALA A 102 14.27 -21.94 2.53
C ALA A 102 14.37 -20.47 2.97
N ARG A 103 15.55 -20.01 3.40
CA ARG A 103 15.82 -18.59 3.72
C ARG A 103 15.79 -17.70 2.48
N ALA A 104 16.28 -18.18 1.34
CA ALA A 104 16.20 -17.45 0.06
C ALA A 104 14.76 -17.33 -0.43
N ALA A 105 13.98 -18.42 -0.42
CA ALA A 105 12.57 -18.41 -0.82
C ALA A 105 11.72 -17.49 0.08
N THR A 106 11.91 -17.55 1.39
CA THR A 106 11.19 -16.66 2.34
C THR A 106 11.64 -15.20 2.26
N ARG A 107 12.86 -14.91 1.79
CA ARG A 107 13.29 -13.55 1.44
C ARG A 107 12.57 -13.05 0.18
N GLY A 108 12.64 -13.80 -0.92
CA GLY A 108 12.00 -13.41 -2.19
C GLY A 108 10.49 -13.20 -2.07
N ALA A 109 9.79 -14.06 -1.32
CA ALA A 109 8.37 -13.89 -1.02
C ALA A 109 8.05 -12.59 -0.24
N ARG A 110 8.93 -12.17 0.67
CA ARG A 110 8.80 -10.91 1.42
C ARG A 110 9.12 -9.68 0.55
N GLU A 111 10.09 -9.80 -0.35
CA GLU A 111 10.48 -8.72 -1.27
C GLU A 111 9.40 -8.49 -2.33
N ALA A 112 8.85 -9.54 -2.94
CA ALA A 112 7.69 -9.43 -3.84
C ALA A 112 6.45 -8.86 -3.11
N GLY A 113 6.14 -9.39 -1.91
CA GLY A 113 5.03 -8.90 -1.06
C GLY A 113 5.25 -7.51 -0.45
N ARG A 114 6.45 -6.94 -0.59
CA ARG A 114 6.74 -5.52 -0.37
C ARG A 114 6.54 -4.71 -1.65
N SER A 115 7.14 -5.12 -2.76
CA SER A 115 7.07 -4.40 -4.04
C SER A 115 5.63 -4.09 -4.47
N GLY A 116 4.75 -5.09 -4.47
CA GLY A 116 3.32 -4.88 -4.80
C GLY A 116 2.54 -4.05 -3.78
N ARG A 117 3.03 -3.93 -2.54
CA ARG A 117 2.45 -3.04 -1.53
C ARG A 117 2.88 -1.61 -1.77
N ASP A 118 4.18 -1.38 -1.95
CA ASP A 118 4.78 -0.08 -2.20
C ASP A 118 4.20 0.50 -3.51
N GLU A 119 3.97 -0.34 -4.53
CA GLU A 119 3.25 0.02 -5.77
C GLU A 119 1.78 0.42 -5.51
N SER A 120 0.99 -0.41 -4.80
CA SER A 120 -0.41 -0.08 -4.47
C SER A 120 -0.57 1.13 -3.53
N LEU A 121 0.49 1.56 -2.84
CA LEU A 121 0.52 2.82 -2.09
C LEU A 121 0.71 4.00 -3.06
N ASN A 122 1.70 3.93 -3.96
CA ASN A 122 1.92 4.94 -5.00
C ASN A 122 0.67 5.19 -5.88
N GLU A 123 -0.09 4.14 -6.22
CA GLU A 123 -1.36 4.26 -6.94
C GLU A 123 -2.41 5.04 -6.14
N ARG A 124 -2.54 4.75 -4.84
CA ARG A 124 -3.50 5.44 -3.94
C ARG A 124 -3.13 6.89 -3.71
N GLU A 125 -1.84 7.20 -3.62
CA GLU A 125 -1.35 8.57 -3.48
C GLU A 125 -1.64 9.40 -4.74
N ARG A 126 -1.42 8.84 -5.95
CA ARG A 126 -1.81 9.48 -7.21
C ARG A 126 -3.32 9.71 -7.29
N ALA A 127 -4.12 8.68 -7.01
CA ALA A 127 -5.58 8.80 -7.01
C ALA A 127 -6.11 9.78 -5.93
N ALA A 128 -5.39 9.96 -4.82
CA ALA A 128 -5.70 10.99 -3.83
C ALA A 128 -5.36 12.40 -4.33
N GLN A 129 -4.19 12.58 -4.96
CA GLN A 129 -3.76 13.84 -5.56
C GLN A 129 -4.70 14.30 -6.69
N GLU A 130 -5.01 13.42 -7.64
CA GLU A 130 -5.96 13.69 -8.74
C GLU A 130 -7.34 14.11 -8.21
N ARG A 131 -7.78 13.52 -7.09
CA ARG A 131 -9.03 13.90 -6.40
C ARG A 131 -8.98 15.28 -5.76
N ILE A 132 -7.84 15.68 -5.18
CA ILE A 132 -7.64 17.00 -4.57
C ILE A 132 -7.70 18.06 -5.67
N GLU A 133 -6.91 17.90 -6.74
CA GLU A 133 -6.93 18.84 -7.86
C GLU A 133 -8.29 18.89 -8.57
N ALA A 134 -9.01 17.77 -8.66
CA ALA A 134 -10.37 17.73 -9.19
C ALA A 134 -11.41 18.37 -8.24
N ALA A 135 -11.12 18.49 -6.94
CA ALA A 135 -11.94 19.27 -6.01
C ALA A 135 -11.62 20.77 -6.11
N GLU A 136 -10.34 21.13 -6.21
CA GLU A 136 -9.86 22.51 -6.40
C GLU A 136 -10.40 23.13 -7.69
N ARG A 137 -10.33 22.41 -8.83
CA ARG A 137 -10.93 22.85 -10.11
C ARG A 137 -12.44 23.12 -9.96
N ARG A 138 -13.18 22.22 -9.30
CA ARG A 138 -14.63 22.38 -9.05
C ARG A 138 -14.94 23.53 -8.09
N ALA A 139 -14.05 23.83 -7.15
CA ALA A 139 -14.16 24.98 -6.25
C ALA A 139 -13.97 26.29 -7.01
N ALA A 140 -12.92 26.41 -7.82
CA ALA A 140 -12.71 27.58 -8.70
C ALA A 140 -13.88 27.77 -9.69
N GLU A 141 -14.38 26.69 -10.29
CA GLU A 141 -15.60 26.73 -11.13
C GLU A 141 -16.85 27.16 -10.33
N ALA A 142 -16.95 26.84 -9.04
CA ALA A 142 -18.07 27.28 -8.18
C ALA A 142 -17.95 28.76 -7.81
N GLU A 143 -16.76 29.23 -7.45
CA GLU A 143 -16.47 30.64 -7.17
C GLU A 143 -16.72 31.52 -8.41
N GLU A 144 -16.26 31.09 -9.59
CA GLU A 144 -16.48 31.84 -10.83
C GLU A 144 -17.97 31.88 -11.20
N ARG A 145 -18.72 30.77 -11.04
CA ARG A 145 -20.19 30.76 -11.21
C ARG A 145 -20.88 31.69 -10.22
N LEU A 146 -20.45 31.73 -8.96
CA LEU A 146 -21.00 32.63 -7.95
C LEU A 146 -20.70 34.11 -8.30
N ALA A 147 -19.49 34.43 -8.75
CA ALA A 147 -19.12 35.77 -9.21
C ALA A 147 -19.94 36.20 -10.44
N ARG A 148 -20.13 35.32 -11.43
CA ARG A 148 -21.02 35.55 -12.59
C ARG A 148 -22.47 35.79 -12.14
N GLN A 149 -22.97 35.03 -11.17
CA GLN A 149 -24.32 35.17 -10.61
C GLN A 149 -24.47 36.49 -9.84
N GLN A 150 -23.52 36.86 -8.99
CA GLN A 150 -23.52 38.12 -8.24
C GLN A 150 -23.46 39.32 -9.19
N ALA A 151 -22.62 39.28 -10.23
CA ALA A 151 -22.55 40.34 -11.23
C ALA A 151 -23.86 40.45 -12.06
N ALA A 152 -24.56 39.33 -12.30
CA ALA A 152 -25.88 39.35 -12.93
C ALA A 152 -26.96 39.92 -11.99
N GLN A 153 -26.94 39.56 -10.71
CA GLN A 153 -27.83 40.12 -9.68
C GLN A 153 -27.59 41.61 -9.47
N GLN A 154 -26.34 42.07 -9.49
CA GLN A 154 -25.99 43.50 -9.41
C GLN A 154 -26.53 44.29 -10.60
N ARG A 155 -26.33 43.81 -11.84
CA ARG A 155 -26.91 44.46 -13.03
C ARG A 155 -28.44 44.47 -12.99
N ALA A 156 -29.07 43.37 -12.62
CA ALA A 156 -30.53 43.31 -12.48
C ALA A 156 -31.07 44.23 -11.37
N ALA A 157 -30.31 44.43 -10.27
CA ALA A 157 -30.65 45.36 -9.21
C ALA A 157 -30.43 46.83 -9.62
N GLU A 158 -29.38 47.13 -10.38
CA GLU A 158 -29.14 48.45 -10.98
C GLU A 158 -30.21 48.81 -12.01
N GLU A 159 -30.58 47.86 -12.87
CA GLU A 159 -31.66 47.98 -13.85
C GLU A 159 -33.03 48.14 -13.17
N ALA A 160 -33.33 47.35 -12.14
CA ALA A 160 -34.53 47.55 -11.33
C ALA A 160 -34.54 48.89 -10.58
N ALA A 161 -33.39 49.37 -10.09
CA ALA A 161 -33.29 50.68 -9.44
C ALA A 161 -33.44 51.84 -10.44
N ARG A 162 -32.89 51.70 -11.66
CA ARG A 162 -33.12 52.63 -12.77
C ARG A 162 -34.58 52.63 -13.19
N ASN A 163 -35.24 51.47 -13.25
CA ASN A 163 -36.66 51.39 -13.62
C ASN A 163 -37.62 51.63 -12.43
N GLN A 164 -37.10 51.98 -11.24
CA GLN A 164 -37.89 52.36 -10.08
C GLN A 164 -38.15 53.89 -10.09
N PRO A 165 -39.38 54.36 -10.34
CA PRO A 165 -39.70 55.79 -10.23
C PRO A 165 -39.63 56.24 -8.75
N PRO A 166 -39.30 57.53 -8.48
CA PRO A 166 -39.08 58.04 -7.13
C PRO A 166 -40.36 58.01 -6.28
N SER A 167 -40.22 57.55 -5.04
CA SER A 167 -41.31 57.38 -4.07
C SER A 167 -41.69 58.66 -3.30
N GLU A 168 -40.96 59.76 -3.49
CA GLU A 168 -41.19 61.07 -2.88
C GLU A 168 -40.78 62.21 -3.84
N LYS A 169 -40.79 63.47 -3.39
CA LYS A 169 -40.29 64.59 -4.22
C LYS A 169 -38.77 64.52 -4.30
N THR A 170 -38.24 64.18 -5.47
CA THR A 170 -36.80 64.03 -5.73
C THR A 170 -36.37 65.04 -6.80
N TYR A 171 -35.35 65.85 -6.51
CA TYR A 171 -34.71 66.70 -7.53
C TYR A 171 -33.91 65.82 -8.51
N ILE A 172 -33.94 66.18 -9.79
CA ILE A 172 -33.36 65.38 -10.88
C ILE A 172 -32.44 66.24 -11.77
N THR A 173 -31.46 65.60 -12.39
CA THR A 173 -30.70 66.19 -13.51
C THR A 173 -31.32 65.72 -14.82
N ILE A 174 -31.58 66.64 -15.74
CA ILE A 174 -32.02 66.33 -17.10
C ILE A 174 -30.80 66.45 -18.00
N GLU A 175 -30.36 65.35 -18.63
CA GLU A 175 -29.27 65.37 -19.63
C GLU A 175 -29.78 65.90 -20.97
N GLU A 176 -30.92 65.35 -21.42
CA GLU A 176 -31.51 65.64 -22.71
C GLU A 176 -33.01 65.91 -22.57
N ALA A 177 -33.50 66.91 -23.30
CA ALA A 177 -34.90 67.29 -23.36
C ALA A 177 -35.31 67.56 -24.81
N TRP A 178 -36.26 66.79 -25.33
CA TRP A 178 -36.73 66.92 -26.71
C TRP A 178 -38.25 66.81 -26.82
N GLN A 179 -38.80 67.19 -27.96
CA GLN A 179 -40.23 67.03 -28.24
C GLN A 179 -40.46 65.92 -29.25
N SER A 180 -41.49 65.11 -29.00
CA SER A 180 -42.03 64.20 -29.98
C SER A 180 -42.75 64.95 -31.11
N ALA A 181 -43.03 64.27 -32.22
CA ALA A 181 -43.80 64.84 -33.35
C ALA A 181 -45.22 65.33 -33.00
N ARG A 182 -45.71 65.10 -31.77
CA ARG A 182 -46.98 65.63 -31.23
C ARG A 182 -46.80 66.85 -30.31
N GLY A 183 -45.59 67.42 -30.23
CA GLY A 183 -45.25 68.54 -29.32
C GLY A 183 -45.18 68.16 -27.83
N LEU A 184 -45.38 66.88 -27.49
CA LEU A 184 -45.22 66.37 -26.12
C LEU A 184 -43.73 66.17 -25.81
N TRP A 185 -43.27 66.68 -24.68
CA TRP A 185 -41.91 66.58 -24.19
C TRP A 185 -41.51 65.14 -23.82
N ARG A 186 -40.20 64.92 -23.92
CA ARG A 186 -39.46 63.72 -23.53
C ARG A 186 -38.17 64.17 -22.85
N PHE A 187 -37.71 63.41 -21.86
CA PHE A 187 -36.53 63.72 -21.06
C PHE A 187 -35.71 62.44 -20.85
N ARG A 188 -34.38 62.54 -20.91
CA ARG A 188 -33.47 61.52 -20.37
C ARG A 188 -32.73 62.13 -19.18
N LEU A 189 -32.67 61.38 -18.08
CA LEU A 189 -32.03 61.79 -16.83
C LEU A 189 -30.61 61.23 -16.69
N ASP A 190 -29.84 61.78 -15.76
CA ASP A 190 -28.48 61.33 -15.41
C ASP A 190 -28.41 59.87 -14.90
N ASN A 191 -29.47 59.38 -14.27
CA ASN A 191 -29.63 57.98 -13.89
C ASN A 191 -30.03 57.05 -15.07
N GLY A 192 -30.16 57.59 -16.29
CA GLY A 192 -30.56 56.86 -17.50
C GLY A 192 -32.07 56.64 -17.67
N GLN A 193 -32.92 57.14 -16.78
CA GLN A 193 -34.39 57.06 -16.95
C GLN A 193 -34.86 57.94 -18.11
N GLU A 194 -35.75 57.40 -18.95
CA GLU A 194 -36.54 58.21 -19.89
C GLU A 194 -37.94 58.50 -19.34
N TRP A 195 -38.38 59.76 -19.46
CA TRP A 195 -39.67 60.24 -18.99
C TRP A 195 -40.44 60.99 -20.08
N HIS A 196 -41.70 60.65 -20.28
CA HIS A 196 -42.55 61.16 -21.36
C HIS A 196 -43.77 61.94 -20.83
N GLN A 197 -44.04 63.12 -21.39
CA GLN A 197 -45.24 63.92 -21.09
C GLN A 197 -46.52 63.19 -21.56
N THR A 198 -47.52 63.06 -20.67
CA THR A 198 -48.77 62.34 -20.96
C THR A 198 -49.90 63.22 -21.51
N SER A 199 -49.88 64.52 -21.23
CA SER A 199 -50.95 65.48 -21.56
C SER A 199 -50.38 66.78 -22.09
N SER A 200 -50.97 67.33 -23.16
CA SER A 200 -50.62 68.61 -23.77
C SER A 200 -51.21 69.84 -23.05
N GLU A 201 -51.87 69.64 -21.91
CA GLU A 201 -52.33 70.73 -21.05
C GLU A 201 -51.17 71.68 -20.67
N ALA A 202 -51.50 72.95 -20.43
CA ALA A 202 -50.51 73.98 -20.13
C ALA A 202 -49.89 73.80 -18.73
N GLY A 203 -48.88 72.92 -18.65
CA GLY A 203 -48.06 72.67 -17.47
C GLY A 203 -46.80 73.56 -17.41
N VAL A 204 -45.72 73.00 -16.86
CA VAL A 204 -44.37 73.59 -16.92
C VAL A 204 -43.85 73.53 -18.35
N ARG A 205 -43.22 74.61 -18.83
CA ARG A 205 -42.38 74.58 -20.04
C ARG A 205 -40.94 74.29 -19.62
N TYR A 206 -40.30 73.31 -20.25
CA TYR A 206 -38.87 73.05 -20.03
C TYR A 206 -38.03 74.30 -20.37
N ARG A 207 -37.04 74.59 -19.54
CA ARG A 207 -36.04 75.63 -19.72
C ARG A 207 -34.70 75.10 -19.22
N GLU A 208 -33.67 75.29 -20.02
CA GLU A 208 -32.30 74.93 -19.68
C GLU A 208 -31.81 75.74 -18.46
N GLY A 209 -31.05 75.10 -17.57
CA GLY A 209 -30.53 75.72 -16.34
C GLY A 209 -31.53 75.90 -15.18
N ALA A 210 -32.82 75.58 -15.35
CA ALA A 210 -33.79 75.59 -14.24
C ALA A 210 -33.69 74.32 -13.38
N ARG A 211 -34.02 74.41 -12.09
CA ARG A 211 -34.05 73.25 -11.18
C ARG A 211 -35.36 72.48 -11.34
N TYR A 212 -35.26 71.20 -11.66
CA TYR A 212 -36.39 70.28 -11.84
C TYR A 212 -36.47 69.22 -10.75
N TYR A 213 -37.69 68.77 -10.49
CA TYR A 213 -37.98 67.66 -9.60
C TYR A 213 -39.11 66.79 -10.16
N ILE A 214 -39.05 65.49 -9.85
CA ILE A 214 -40.17 64.56 -10.05
C ILE A 214 -40.80 64.31 -8.68
N GLU A 215 -42.12 64.25 -8.62
CA GLU A 215 -42.84 63.81 -7.42
C GLU A 215 -44.02 62.88 -7.78
N PRO A 216 -44.33 61.89 -6.92
CA PRO A 216 -45.48 61.02 -7.09
C PRO A 216 -46.78 61.77 -6.82
N GLY A 217 -47.75 61.56 -7.71
CA GLY A 217 -49.13 61.97 -7.56
C GLY A 217 -50.01 60.83 -7.07
N ARG A 218 -51.33 61.08 -7.06
CA ARG A 218 -52.32 60.04 -6.76
C ARG A 218 -52.41 59.03 -7.91
N PHE A 219 -52.77 57.80 -7.59
CA PHE A 219 -53.03 56.71 -8.56
C PHE A 219 -51.85 56.40 -9.51
N GLY A 220 -50.61 56.48 -9.03
CA GLY A 220 -49.42 56.15 -9.83
C GLY A 220 -49.08 57.14 -10.95
N SER A 221 -49.73 58.32 -10.96
CA SER A 221 -49.32 59.42 -11.84
C SER A 221 -48.07 60.11 -11.30
N TYR A 222 -47.18 60.59 -12.17
CA TYR A 222 -45.98 61.34 -11.79
C TYR A 222 -46.00 62.75 -12.38
N PHE A 223 -45.34 63.68 -11.72
CA PHE A 223 -45.33 65.08 -12.11
C PHE A 223 -43.91 65.65 -12.14
N LEU A 224 -43.54 66.27 -13.27
CA LEU A 224 -42.40 67.18 -13.35
C LEU A 224 -42.82 68.56 -12.82
N GLY A 225 -42.09 69.05 -11.82
CA GLY A 225 -42.18 70.41 -11.32
C GLY A 225 -40.83 71.14 -11.42
N SER A 226 -40.87 72.46 -11.20
CA SER A 226 -39.69 73.32 -11.23
C SER A 226 -39.83 74.43 -10.20
N ASP A 227 -38.74 74.81 -9.53
CA ASP A 227 -38.80 75.84 -8.46
C ASP A 227 -39.25 77.22 -8.99
N ASP A 228 -39.07 77.48 -10.29
CA ASP A 228 -39.46 78.71 -10.99
C ASP A 228 -40.97 79.03 -10.98
N ASN A 229 -41.85 78.02 -10.85
CA ASN A 229 -43.30 78.21 -10.95
C ASN A 229 -44.11 77.04 -10.39
N ASN A 230 -45.25 77.33 -9.76
CA ASN A 230 -46.16 76.35 -9.16
C ASN A 230 -47.07 75.61 -10.19
N ARG A 231 -46.62 75.43 -11.44
CA ARG A 231 -47.28 74.52 -12.40
C ARG A 231 -46.57 73.17 -12.32
N ARG A 232 -47.24 72.13 -12.82
CA ARG A 232 -46.68 70.79 -12.94
C ARG A 232 -47.09 70.18 -14.28
N MET A 233 -46.27 69.28 -14.81
CA MET A 233 -46.52 68.56 -16.05
C MET A 233 -46.60 67.06 -15.74
N ARG A 234 -47.71 66.39 -16.12
CA ARG A 234 -47.84 64.95 -15.87
C ARG A 234 -46.95 64.17 -16.84
N ILE A 235 -46.12 63.30 -16.28
CA ILE A 235 -45.17 62.43 -16.97
C ILE A 235 -45.43 60.96 -16.62
N HIS A 236 -44.90 60.07 -17.44
CA HIS A 236 -44.74 58.64 -17.13
C HIS A 236 -43.28 58.24 -17.40
N LEU A 237 -42.79 57.27 -16.63
CA LEU A 237 -41.54 56.58 -16.92
C LEU A 237 -41.73 55.73 -18.18
N VAL A 238 -40.65 55.48 -18.91
CA VAL A 238 -40.59 54.57 -20.05
C VAL A 238 -39.93 53.27 -19.60
N ASP A 239 -40.54 52.13 -19.95
CA ASP A 239 -40.01 50.77 -19.72
C ASP A 239 -38.94 50.40 -20.77
#